data_AF-A0A257Y6N3-F1
#
_entry.id   AF-A0A257Y6N3-F1
#
_cell.length_a   1.000
_cell.length_b   1.000
_cell.length_c   1.000
_cell.angle_alpha   90.00
_cell.angle_beta   90.00
_cell.angle_gamma   90.00
#
_symmetry.space_group_name_H-M   'P 1'
#
loop_
_entity.id
_entity.type
_entity.pdbx_description
1 polymer ?
#
loop_
_entity_poly.entity_id
_entity_poly.type
_entity_poly.pdbx_seq_one_letter_code
_entity_poly.pdbx_strand_id
1 'polypeptide(L)'
;MSASPIPRPAAGIRAETPTGNATVVNDGTVTGVYGIVVNSGVGTGTTDATVPTIAGTARVTNTGTVNASDLAVLIDATTNALVNSGTLATTGAIAVQTGNGNSTVTTSGRISAGSPSGTAISFGSGSNRLVLADTATLVGNVINASTGNTLELNGSASGTLDLASVSATGAFQGFSTLVKSGSGTWSLVGSGGSLAGAFAVNGGTLQVGNGGTSGTIANDVVVANGAALAFNRSDQVIYANVISGAGALIKNGTGTLIL
;
A
#
# COMPACT_ATOMS: atom_id res chain seq x y z
N MET A 1 37.83 -12.95 -22.64
CA MET A 1 36.52 -12.83 -23.32
C MET A 1 35.70 -11.84 -22.52
N SER A 2 35.50 -10.62 -23.04
CA SER A 2 34.57 -9.67 -22.43
C SER A 2 33.17 -10.22 -22.67
N ALA A 3 32.45 -10.62 -21.63
CA ALA A 3 31.04 -10.95 -21.78
C ALA A 3 30.35 -9.71 -22.35
N SER A 4 29.65 -9.85 -23.48
CA SER A 4 28.74 -8.81 -23.94
C SER A 4 27.78 -8.48 -22.80
N PRO A 5 27.56 -7.19 -22.45
CA PRO A 5 26.53 -6.85 -21.49
C PRO A 5 25.20 -7.42 -22.00
N ILE A 6 24.52 -8.21 -21.18
CA ILE A 6 23.15 -8.64 -21.48
C ILE A 6 22.32 -7.38 -21.74
N PRO A 7 21.60 -7.27 -22.87
CA PRO A 7 20.79 -6.09 -23.15
C PRO A 7 19.77 -5.88 -22.03
N ARG A 8 19.82 -4.71 -21.39
CA ARG A 8 18.84 -4.33 -20.38
C ARG A 8 17.51 -3.97 -21.08
N PRO A 9 16.35 -4.36 -20.53
CA PRO A 9 15.07 -3.97 -21.12
C PRO A 9 14.94 -2.44 -21.20
N ALA A 10 14.30 -1.97 -22.27
CA ALA A 10 14.09 -0.54 -22.51
C ALA A 10 13.18 0.08 -21.44
N ALA A 11 13.59 1.22 -20.89
CA ALA A 11 12.84 1.98 -19.90
C ALA A 11 12.56 3.40 -20.40
N GLY A 12 11.37 3.94 -20.13
CA GLY A 12 11.03 5.33 -20.45
C GLY A 12 11.87 6.32 -19.65
N ILE A 13 12.04 6.06 -18.35
CA ILE A 13 13.00 6.76 -17.47
C ILE A 13 13.81 5.72 -16.72
N ARG A 14 15.14 5.90 -16.67
CA ARG A 14 16.06 5.09 -15.88
C ARG A 14 16.97 5.99 -15.06
N ALA A 15 16.90 5.89 -13.74
CA ALA A 15 17.76 6.60 -12.80
C ALA A 15 18.49 5.58 -11.91
N GLU A 16 19.81 5.53 -12.01
CA GLU A 16 20.63 4.54 -11.30
C GLU A 16 21.82 5.21 -10.61
N THR A 17 22.07 4.85 -9.35
CA THR A 17 23.26 5.28 -8.62
C THR A 17 23.96 4.07 -8.01
N PRO A 18 25.31 3.93 -8.13
CA PRO A 18 26.04 2.86 -7.46
C PRO A 18 26.05 3.02 -5.93
N THR A 19 26.08 4.27 -5.47
CA THR A 19 25.99 4.67 -4.06
C THR A 19 25.25 6.00 -3.99
N GLY A 20 24.26 6.14 -3.11
CA GLY A 20 23.57 7.41 -2.86
C GLY A 20 22.08 7.39 -3.22
N ASN A 21 21.47 8.58 -3.26
CA ASN A 21 20.03 8.70 -3.46
C ASN A 21 19.70 8.88 -4.94
N ALA A 22 18.60 8.27 -5.38
CA ALA A 22 18.04 8.48 -6.71
C ALA A 22 16.61 9.01 -6.58
N THR A 23 16.27 10.07 -7.33
CA THR A 23 14.92 10.66 -7.31
C THR A 23 14.43 10.91 -8.74
N VAL A 24 13.18 10.51 -9.00
CA VAL A 24 12.45 10.79 -10.24
C VAL A 24 11.15 11.51 -9.90
N VAL A 25 10.84 12.56 -10.66
CA VAL A 25 9.55 13.25 -10.64
C VAL A 25 8.96 13.17 -12.04
N ASN A 26 7.76 12.62 -12.17
CA ASN A 26 7.00 12.59 -13.41
C ASN A 26 5.71 13.38 -13.27
N ASP A 27 5.61 14.47 -14.01
CA ASP A 27 4.40 15.29 -14.16
C ASP A 27 3.81 15.20 -15.59
N GLY A 28 4.46 14.42 -16.47
CA GLY A 28 4.10 14.27 -17.88
C GLY A 28 3.70 12.84 -18.24
N THR A 29 3.89 12.48 -19.51
CA THR A 29 3.60 11.13 -20.01
C THR A 29 4.89 10.35 -20.24
N VAL A 30 5.00 9.16 -19.63
CA VAL A 30 6.10 8.22 -19.83
C VAL A 30 5.55 6.95 -20.47
N THR A 31 6.23 6.45 -21.50
CA THR A 31 5.95 5.17 -22.14
C THR A 31 7.21 4.31 -22.23
N GLY A 32 7.06 2.99 -22.26
CA GLY A 32 8.18 2.07 -22.41
C GLY A 32 7.79 0.61 -22.12
N VAL A 33 8.74 -0.32 -22.29
CA VAL A 33 8.54 -1.69 -21.77
C VAL A 33 8.49 -1.63 -20.25
N TYR A 34 9.51 -0.98 -19.69
CA TYR A 34 9.50 -0.46 -18.32
C TYR A 34 9.15 1.03 -18.39
N GLY A 35 8.27 1.51 -17.51
CA GLY A 35 7.95 2.93 -17.44
C GLY A 35 9.08 3.71 -16.78
N ILE A 36 9.18 3.59 -15.46
CA ILE A 36 10.22 4.22 -14.63
C ILE A 36 11.00 3.13 -13.89
N VAL A 37 12.33 3.16 -14.01
CA VAL A 37 13.24 2.31 -13.23
C VAL A 37 14.13 3.20 -12.37
N VAL A 38 14.04 3.05 -11.06
CA VAL A 38 14.94 3.71 -10.10
C VAL A 38 15.67 2.66 -9.28
N ASN A 39 16.99 2.63 -9.39
CA ASN A 39 17.82 1.72 -8.62
C ASN A 39 18.93 2.51 -7.89
N SER A 40 19.08 2.26 -6.59
CA SER A 40 20.18 2.80 -5.80
C SER A 40 20.92 1.62 -5.17
N GLY A 41 22.15 1.38 -5.62
CA GLY A 41 23.00 0.28 -5.14
C GLY A 41 23.39 -0.75 -6.20
N VAL A 42 23.30 -0.45 -7.50
CA VAL A 42 23.68 -1.41 -8.56
C VAL A 42 25.19 -1.71 -8.53
N GLY A 43 25.55 -2.83 -7.89
CA GLY A 43 26.59 -3.72 -8.42
C GLY A 43 26.05 -4.38 -9.68
N THR A 44 26.83 -4.40 -10.74
CA THR A 44 26.41 -4.82 -12.09
C THR A 44 25.78 -6.23 -12.12
N GLY A 45 24.46 -6.31 -12.30
CA GLY A 45 23.79 -7.56 -12.67
C GLY A 45 22.39 -7.70 -12.06
N THR A 46 21.36 -7.68 -12.90
CA THR A 46 20.03 -8.15 -12.54
C THR A 46 20.10 -9.67 -12.35
N THR A 47 19.94 -10.14 -11.12
CA THR A 47 19.64 -11.55 -10.83
C THR A 47 18.44 -11.61 -9.91
N ASP A 48 17.52 -12.53 -10.21
CA ASP A 48 16.42 -13.02 -9.36
C ASP A 48 16.92 -13.70 -8.07
N ALA A 49 17.93 -13.12 -7.42
CA ALA A 49 18.52 -13.62 -6.20
C ALA A 49 18.73 -12.42 -5.27
N THR A 50 18.21 -12.55 -4.06
CA THR A 50 18.32 -11.62 -2.93
C THR A 50 19.72 -10.99 -2.87
N VAL A 51 19.88 -9.78 -3.42
CA VAL A 51 21.13 -9.03 -3.32
C VAL A 51 21.17 -8.41 -1.92
N PRO A 52 22.23 -8.63 -1.13
CA PRO A 52 22.35 -8.04 0.19
C PRO A 52 22.43 -6.51 0.06
N THR A 53 21.65 -5.86 0.94
CA THR A 53 21.42 -4.42 1.10
C THR A 53 22.70 -3.56 1.04
N ILE A 54 22.75 -2.53 0.18
CA ILE A 54 23.76 -1.46 0.22
C ILE A 54 23.12 -0.07 -0.03
N ALA A 55 23.67 0.94 0.64
CA ALA A 55 23.09 2.22 1.07
C ALA A 55 22.51 3.15 -0.03
N GLY A 56 21.27 3.59 0.20
CA GLY A 56 20.68 4.75 -0.47
C GLY A 56 19.15 4.71 -0.51
N THR A 57 18.55 5.87 -0.80
CA THR A 57 17.10 6.05 -0.93
C THR A 57 16.72 6.18 -2.40
N ALA A 58 15.72 5.42 -2.85
CA ALA A 58 15.12 5.58 -4.16
C ALA A 58 13.70 6.16 -4.02
N ARG A 59 13.43 7.28 -4.71
CA ARG A 59 12.15 7.98 -4.62
C ARG A 59 11.57 8.27 -6.01
N VAL A 60 10.29 7.95 -6.18
CA VAL A 60 9.50 8.31 -7.36
C VAL A 60 8.30 9.13 -6.90
N THR A 61 8.08 10.27 -7.55
CA THR A 61 6.84 11.05 -7.44
C THR A 61 6.18 11.08 -8.81
N ASN A 62 4.94 10.61 -8.91
CA ASN A 62 4.18 10.59 -10.14
C ASN A 62 2.87 11.38 -9.96
N THR A 63 2.77 12.52 -10.64
CA THR A 63 1.52 13.26 -10.81
C THR A 63 0.95 13.11 -12.24
N GLY A 64 1.80 12.69 -13.19
CA GLY A 64 1.46 12.46 -14.58
C GLY A 64 0.98 11.02 -14.89
N THR A 65 1.21 10.58 -16.13
CA THR A 65 0.81 9.26 -16.62
C THR A 65 2.02 8.41 -17.00
N VAL A 66 2.05 7.16 -16.57
CA VAL A 66 3.00 6.15 -17.02
C VAL A 66 2.21 5.01 -17.65
N ASN A 67 2.49 4.70 -18.92
CA ASN A 67 1.92 3.57 -19.66
C ASN A 67 3.04 2.63 -20.09
N ALA A 68 3.19 1.51 -19.39
CA ALA A 68 4.19 0.51 -19.70
C ALA A 68 3.60 -0.73 -20.38
N SER A 69 4.41 -1.49 -21.12
CA SER A 69 3.96 -2.77 -21.68
C SER A 69 4.25 -3.97 -20.77
N ASP A 70 5.15 -3.82 -19.80
CA ASP A 70 5.55 -4.86 -18.83
C ASP A 70 5.41 -4.37 -17.38
N LEU A 71 6.25 -3.42 -16.94
CA LEU A 71 6.27 -2.91 -15.58
C LEU A 71 6.22 -1.37 -15.56
N ALA A 72 5.25 -0.77 -14.88
CA ALA A 72 5.12 0.70 -14.86
C ALA A 72 6.21 1.34 -14.01
N VAL A 73 6.48 0.81 -12.81
CA VAL A 73 7.52 1.34 -11.92
C VAL A 73 8.29 0.21 -11.23
N LEU A 74 9.62 0.28 -11.29
CA LEU A 74 10.54 -0.48 -10.45
C LEU A 74 11.31 0.47 -9.53
N ILE A 75 11.28 0.25 -8.21
CA ILE A 75 12.09 1.00 -7.23
C ILE A 75 12.87 0.01 -6.37
N ASP A 76 14.19 0.05 -6.42
CA ASP A 76 15.04 -0.88 -5.66
C ASP A 76 16.21 -0.15 -4.99
N ALA A 77 16.17 -0.11 -3.65
CA ALA A 77 17.13 0.50 -2.75
C ALA A 77 16.88 0.02 -1.31
N THR A 78 17.71 0.45 -0.34
CA THR A 78 17.48 0.18 1.09
C THR A 78 16.23 0.84 1.65
N THR A 79 15.86 2.01 1.10
CA THR A 79 14.61 2.71 1.41
C THR A 79 13.97 3.13 0.10
N ASN A 80 12.75 2.68 -0.14
CA ASN A 80 11.98 2.92 -1.36
C ASN A 80 10.76 3.78 -1.04
N ALA A 81 10.53 4.83 -1.82
CA ALA A 81 9.38 5.70 -1.67
C ALA A 81 8.71 5.97 -3.01
N LEU A 82 7.46 5.56 -3.16
CA LEU A 82 6.60 5.95 -4.28
C LEU A 82 5.48 6.86 -3.77
N VAL A 83 5.30 8.01 -4.41
CA VAL A 83 4.12 8.86 -4.23
C VAL A 83 3.41 9.00 -5.57
N ASN A 84 2.20 8.46 -5.68
CA ASN A 84 1.39 8.49 -6.90
C ASN A 84 0.08 9.26 -6.69
N SER A 85 -0.07 10.41 -7.34
CA SER A 85 -1.37 11.08 -7.50
C SER A 85 -1.88 11.04 -8.94
N GLY A 86 -1.06 10.58 -9.89
CA GLY A 86 -1.41 10.40 -11.29
C GLY A 86 -1.85 8.98 -11.64
N THR A 87 -1.50 8.53 -12.84
CA THR A 87 -1.77 7.16 -13.33
C THR A 87 -0.48 6.39 -13.55
N LEU A 88 -0.39 5.20 -12.97
CA LEU A 88 0.60 4.16 -13.31
C LEU A 88 -0.15 2.97 -13.88
N ALA A 89 0.05 2.67 -15.16
CA ALA A 89 -0.61 1.56 -15.84
C ALA A 89 0.39 0.71 -16.61
N THR A 90 0.13 -0.60 -16.62
CA THR A 90 0.85 -1.54 -17.49
C THR A 90 -0.13 -2.48 -18.19
N THR A 91 0.27 -3.03 -19.33
CA THR A 91 -0.38 -4.22 -19.90
C THR A 91 0.19 -5.53 -19.35
N GLY A 92 1.33 -5.47 -18.64
CA GLY A 92 1.97 -6.61 -18.01
C GLY A 92 1.33 -7.03 -16.69
N ALA A 93 1.94 -8.03 -16.05
CA ALA A 93 1.39 -8.66 -14.85
C ALA A 93 1.55 -7.80 -13.58
N ILE A 94 2.60 -6.98 -13.49
CA ILE A 94 2.94 -6.19 -12.29
C ILE A 94 3.01 -4.72 -12.67
N ALA A 95 2.26 -3.84 -11.99
CA ALA A 95 2.34 -2.40 -12.26
C ALA A 95 3.46 -1.70 -11.49
N VAL A 96 3.57 -1.96 -10.18
CA VAL A 96 4.64 -1.42 -9.33
C VAL A 96 5.36 -2.57 -8.65
N GLN A 97 6.69 -2.56 -8.70
CA GLN A 97 7.53 -3.48 -7.96
C GLN A 97 8.53 -2.71 -7.11
N THR A 98 8.68 -3.13 -5.86
CA THR A 98 9.74 -2.64 -4.96
C THR A 98 10.77 -3.74 -4.70
N GLY A 99 12.02 -3.33 -4.50
CA GLY A 99 13.07 -4.21 -4.04
C GLY A 99 12.95 -4.60 -2.56
N ASN A 100 13.99 -5.23 -2.02
CA ASN A 100 13.96 -5.83 -0.68
C ASN A 100 14.18 -4.85 0.48
N GLY A 101 14.45 -3.57 0.20
CA GLY A 101 14.52 -2.55 1.24
C GLY A 101 13.15 -2.18 1.80
N ASN A 102 13.16 -1.33 2.83
CA ASN A 102 11.94 -0.83 3.43
C ASN A 102 11.20 0.05 2.42
N SER A 103 9.92 -0.23 2.19
CA SER A 103 9.19 0.38 1.07
C SER A 103 7.91 1.05 1.54
N THR A 104 7.73 2.31 1.15
CA THR A 104 6.48 3.04 1.33
C THR A 104 5.90 3.41 -0.03
N VAL A 105 4.69 2.93 -0.33
CA VAL A 105 3.92 3.36 -1.50
C VAL A 105 2.73 4.17 -1.01
N THR A 106 2.67 5.44 -1.37
CA THR A 106 1.52 6.32 -1.14
C THR A 106 0.81 6.54 -2.44
N THR A 107 -0.49 6.23 -2.50
CA THR A 107 -1.29 6.45 -3.71
C THR A 107 -2.61 7.14 -3.39
N SER A 108 -2.89 8.19 -4.16
CA SER A 108 -4.19 8.85 -4.28
C SER A 108 -4.73 8.80 -5.71
N GLY A 109 -3.90 8.43 -6.68
CA GLY A 109 -4.28 8.21 -8.06
C GLY A 109 -4.52 6.74 -8.40
N ARG A 110 -4.33 6.38 -9.68
CA ARG A 110 -4.55 5.05 -10.21
C ARG A 110 -3.25 4.25 -10.31
N ILE A 111 -3.27 2.98 -9.88
CA ILE A 111 -2.25 1.98 -10.16
C ILE A 111 -2.93 0.74 -10.77
N SER A 112 -2.54 0.35 -11.97
CA SER A 112 -3.24 -0.67 -12.75
C SER A 112 -2.29 -1.69 -13.36
N ALA A 113 -2.39 -2.94 -12.93
CA ALA A 113 -1.88 -4.06 -13.70
C ALA A 113 -2.70 -4.25 -15.00
N GLY A 114 -2.22 -5.12 -15.88
CA GLY A 114 -2.91 -5.44 -17.14
C GLY A 114 -4.25 -6.15 -16.94
N SER A 115 -4.49 -6.75 -15.76
CA SER A 115 -5.77 -7.37 -15.41
C SER A 115 -6.09 -7.23 -13.92
N PRO A 116 -7.36 -7.41 -13.51
CA PRO A 116 -7.75 -7.45 -12.10
C PRO A 116 -7.15 -8.62 -11.29
N SER A 117 -6.72 -9.69 -11.95
CA SER A 117 -6.02 -10.82 -11.32
C SER A 117 -4.50 -10.63 -11.27
N GLY A 118 -3.98 -9.59 -11.93
CA GLY A 118 -2.57 -9.20 -11.87
C GLY A 118 -2.18 -8.60 -10.53
N THR A 119 -1.00 -8.01 -10.47
CA THR A 119 -0.44 -7.39 -9.26
C THR A 119 -0.30 -5.90 -9.47
N ALA A 120 -1.13 -5.10 -8.80
CA ALA A 120 -1.00 -3.66 -8.79
C ALA A 120 0.32 -3.24 -8.12
N ILE A 121 0.65 -3.85 -6.98
CA ILE A 121 1.88 -3.53 -6.22
C ILE A 121 2.48 -4.83 -5.67
N SER A 122 3.74 -5.08 -6.01
CA SER A 122 4.57 -6.15 -5.47
C SER A 122 5.63 -5.57 -4.53
N PHE A 123 5.45 -5.79 -3.23
CA PHE A 123 6.41 -5.40 -2.21
C PHE A 123 7.48 -6.47 -1.97
N GLY A 124 8.73 -6.04 -1.80
CA GLY A 124 9.83 -6.92 -1.44
C GLY A 124 9.82 -7.36 0.03
N SER A 125 10.93 -7.94 0.50
CA SER A 125 11.02 -8.55 1.83
C SER A 125 11.27 -7.57 2.99
N GLY A 126 11.41 -6.27 2.73
CA GLY A 126 11.58 -5.24 3.75
C GLY A 126 10.33 -5.01 4.59
N SER A 127 10.40 -4.01 5.48
CA SER A 127 9.20 -3.49 6.13
C SER A 127 8.43 -2.60 5.17
N ASN A 128 7.21 -2.99 4.83
CA ASN A 128 6.40 -2.33 3.81
C ASN A 128 5.19 -1.60 4.40
N ARG A 129 4.89 -0.45 3.80
CA ARG A 129 3.72 0.36 4.11
C ARG A 129 3.02 0.77 2.82
N LEU A 130 1.75 0.41 2.70
CA LEU A 130 0.85 0.95 1.67
C LEU A 130 0.00 2.04 2.31
N VAL A 131 0.09 3.26 1.80
CA VAL A 131 -0.79 4.37 2.17
C VAL A 131 -1.80 4.58 1.04
N LEU A 132 -3.05 4.22 1.31
CA LEU A 132 -4.15 4.24 0.36
C LEU A 132 -5.09 5.40 0.69
N ALA A 133 -5.16 6.41 -0.18
CA ALA A 133 -6.14 7.48 -0.02
C ALA A 133 -7.55 7.01 -0.44
N ASP A 134 -8.59 7.73 0.00
CA ASP A 134 -9.98 7.45 -0.37
C ASP A 134 -10.26 7.53 -1.88
N THR A 135 -9.45 8.28 -2.63
CA THR A 135 -9.55 8.43 -4.09
C THR A 135 -8.77 7.38 -4.88
N ALA A 136 -7.94 6.57 -4.22
CA ALA A 136 -7.04 5.66 -4.90
C ALA A 136 -7.80 4.55 -5.63
N THR A 137 -7.36 4.23 -6.85
CA THR A 137 -7.90 3.10 -7.62
C THR A 137 -6.80 2.09 -7.91
N LEU A 138 -6.97 0.86 -7.44
CA LEU A 138 -6.08 -0.26 -7.73
C LEU A 138 -6.77 -1.25 -8.66
N VAL A 139 -6.07 -1.67 -9.72
CA VAL A 139 -6.47 -2.83 -10.54
C VAL A 139 -5.39 -3.88 -10.43
N GLY A 140 -5.74 -5.00 -9.80
CA GLY A 140 -4.80 -6.05 -9.39
C GLY A 140 -4.63 -6.11 -7.87
N ASN A 141 -3.91 -7.13 -7.42
CA ASN A 141 -3.62 -7.39 -6.02
C ASN A 141 -2.42 -6.57 -5.52
N VAL A 142 -2.34 -6.39 -4.22
CA VAL A 142 -1.17 -5.91 -3.49
C VAL A 142 -0.59 -7.09 -2.72
N ILE A 143 0.65 -7.45 -3.02
CA ILE A 143 1.33 -8.59 -2.41
C ILE A 143 2.60 -8.14 -1.69
N ASN A 144 2.96 -8.85 -0.63
CA ASN A 144 4.20 -8.63 0.11
C ASN A 144 5.00 -9.94 0.19
N ALA A 145 6.31 -9.86 -0.01
CA ALA A 145 7.21 -11.00 0.23
C ALA A 145 7.55 -11.22 1.71
N SER A 146 7.20 -10.26 2.58
CA SER A 146 7.35 -10.31 4.05
C SER A 146 6.00 -10.35 4.76
N THR A 147 6.03 -10.61 6.07
CA THR A 147 4.89 -10.42 6.98
C THR A 147 5.11 -9.16 7.83
N GLY A 148 4.12 -8.78 8.65
CA GLY A 148 4.29 -7.61 9.54
C GLY A 148 4.02 -6.26 8.88
N ASN A 149 3.54 -6.24 7.63
CA ASN A 149 3.38 -5.00 6.86
C ASN A 149 2.17 -4.18 7.30
N THR A 150 2.22 -2.88 6.99
CA THR A 150 1.20 -1.90 7.37
C THR A 150 0.34 -1.49 6.18
N LEU A 151 -0.98 -1.65 6.32
CA LEU A 151 -1.96 -0.99 5.46
C LEU A 151 -2.42 0.28 6.17
N GLU A 152 -2.21 1.43 5.55
CA GLU A 152 -2.68 2.71 6.04
C GLU A 152 -3.80 3.25 5.16
N LEU A 153 -4.94 3.50 5.77
CA LEU A 153 -6.09 4.14 5.18
C LEU A 153 -5.99 5.64 5.43
N ASN A 154 -5.85 6.43 4.37
CA ASN A 154 -5.68 7.88 4.41
C ASN A 154 -6.79 8.55 3.59
N GLY A 155 -6.76 9.87 3.48
CA GLY A 155 -7.70 10.66 2.70
C GLY A 155 -8.55 11.60 3.56
N SER A 156 -9.25 12.50 2.88
CA SER A 156 -10.10 13.51 3.50
C SER A 156 -11.60 13.18 3.37
N ALA A 157 -11.97 12.25 2.49
CA ALA A 157 -13.36 11.84 2.29
C ALA A 157 -13.64 10.43 2.85
N SER A 158 -14.74 9.83 2.41
CA SER A 158 -15.17 8.52 2.86
C SER A 158 -14.59 7.41 2.00
N GLY A 159 -13.90 6.45 2.61
CA GLY A 159 -13.44 5.20 1.99
C GLY A 159 -14.12 3.97 2.60
N THR A 160 -14.03 2.84 1.90
CA THR A 160 -14.48 1.53 2.42
C THR A 160 -13.39 0.50 2.20
N LEU A 161 -13.05 -0.24 3.25
CA LEU A 161 -12.19 -1.41 3.18
C LEU A 161 -13.03 -2.64 3.52
N ASP A 162 -13.12 -3.59 2.60
CA ASP A 162 -13.63 -4.92 2.90
C ASP A 162 -12.51 -5.75 3.53
N LEU A 163 -12.66 -6.10 4.81
CA LEU A 163 -11.69 -6.87 5.56
C LEU A 163 -11.48 -8.28 5.00
N ALA A 164 -12.46 -8.87 4.31
CA ALA A 164 -12.30 -10.16 3.65
C ALA A 164 -11.25 -10.10 2.51
N SER A 165 -11.06 -8.91 1.92
CA SER A 165 -10.03 -8.68 0.90
C SER A 165 -8.61 -8.59 1.47
N VAL A 166 -8.46 -8.46 2.79
CA VAL A 166 -7.17 -8.43 3.47
C VAL A 166 -6.85 -9.82 4.02
N SER A 167 -6.30 -10.69 3.19
CA SER A 167 -6.03 -12.09 3.56
C SER A 167 -4.90 -12.68 2.73
N ALA A 168 -4.49 -13.91 3.04
CA ALA A 168 -3.43 -14.60 2.28
C ALA A 168 -3.77 -14.85 0.80
N THR A 169 -5.06 -14.80 0.42
CA THR A 169 -5.54 -15.00 -0.96
C THR A 169 -6.37 -13.82 -1.47
N GLY A 170 -6.50 -12.76 -0.67
CA GLY A 170 -7.28 -11.58 -0.98
C GLY A 170 -6.55 -10.57 -1.87
N ALA A 171 -7.19 -9.44 -2.11
CA ALA A 171 -6.60 -8.34 -2.87
C ALA A 171 -5.44 -7.66 -2.13
N PHE A 172 -5.40 -7.71 -0.79
CA PHE A 172 -4.35 -7.13 0.03
C PHE A 172 -3.70 -8.23 0.89
N GLN A 173 -2.52 -8.69 0.48
CA GLN A 173 -1.86 -9.87 1.05
C GLN A 173 -0.64 -9.48 1.88
N GLY A 174 -0.42 -10.16 3.00
CA GLY A 174 0.77 -9.96 3.86
C GLY A 174 0.74 -8.71 4.73
N PHE A 175 -0.42 -8.05 4.85
CA PHE A 175 -0.64 -6.98 5.83
C PHE A 175 -1.09 -7.55 7.17
N SER A 176 -0.55 -7.00 8.25
CA SER A 176 -0.87 -7.42 9.62
C SER A 176 -1.37 -6.26 10.48
N THR A 177 -0.95 -5.03 10.15
CA THR A 177 -1.24 -3.82 10.91
C THR A 177 -2.13 -2.90 10.08
N LEU A 178 -3.16 -2.33 10.70
CA LEU A 178 -4.03 -1.34 10.09
C LEU A 178 -3.87 0.01 10.78
N VAL A 179 -3.58 1.04 10.00
CA VAL A 179 -3.51 2.43 10.47
C VAL A 179 -4.58 3.23 9.75
N LYS A 180 -5.30 4.07 10.49
CA LYS A 180 -6.18 5.10 9.95
C LYS A 180 -5.55 6.47 10.17
N SER A 181 -5.34 7.21 9.09
CA SER A 181 -4.87 8.59 9.06
C SER A 181 -5.72 9.46 8.14
N GLY A 182 -5.39 10.73 7.99
CA GLY A 182 -6.20 11.69 7.26
C GLY A 182 -7.50 12.06 7.98
N SER A 183 -8.17 13.12 7.55
CA SER A 183 -9.36 13.66 8.21
C SER A 183 -10.65 12.89 7.87
N GLY A 184 -10.62 12.03 6.85
CA GLY A 184 -11.79 11.31 6.35
C GLY A 184 -12.27 10.17 7.24
N THR A 185 -13.33 9.48 6.78
CA THR A 185 -13.91 8.32 7.44
C THR A 185 -13.65 7.07 6.60
N TRP A 186 -13.10 6.01 7.20
CA TRP A 186 -13.01 4.71 6.53
C TRP A 186 -13.94 3.70 7.20
N SER A 187 -14.87 3.15 6.41
CA SER A 187 -15.75 2.07 6.87
C SER A 187 -15.08 0.72 6.64
N LEU A 188 -14.97 -0.07 7.70
CA LEU A 188 -14.55 -1.45 7.67
C LEU A 188 -15.78 -2.34 7.56
N VAL A 189 -15.92 -3.02 6.44
CA VAL A 189 -16.95 -4.04 6.22
C VAL A 189 -16.30 -5.42 6.11
N GLY A 190 -17.10 -6.46 6.00
CA GLY A 190 -16.61 -7.83 5.98
C GLY A 190 -16.11 -8.31 7.35
N SER A 191 -15.56 -9.51 7.36
CA SER A 191 -14.98 -10.15 8.54
C SER A 191 -13.78 -11.01 8.12
N GLY A 192 -12.97 -11.44 9.09
CA GLY A 192 -11.93 -12.46 8.85
C GLY A 192 -10.66 -11.96 8.15
N GLY A 193 -10.38 -10.66 8.18
CA GLY A 193 -9.10 -10.13 7.70
C GLY A 193 -7.92 -10.71 8.48
N SER A 194 -6.80 -10.98 7.81
CA SER A 194 -5.54 -11.50 8.41
C SER A 194 -4.73 -10.44 9.16
N LEU A 195 -5.40 -9.40 9.67
CA LEU A 195 -4.78 -8.34 10.44
C LEU A 195 -4.65 -8.79 11.90
N ALA A 196 -3.51 -9.37 12.26
CA ALA A 196 -3.26 -9.84 13.64
C ALA A 196 -2.60 -8.78 14.55
N GLY A 197 -2.13 -7.67 13.98
CA GLY A 197 -1.48 -6.58 14.70
C GLY A 197 -2.46 -5.60 15.34
N ALA A 198 -1.93 -4.68 16.16
CA ALA A 198 -2.72 -3.61 16.76
C ALA A 198 -3.21 -2.62 15.69
N PHE A 199 -4.38 -2.03 15.92
CA PHE A 199 -4.92 -0.97 15.08
C PHE A 199 -4.59 0.39 15.69
N ALA A 200 -4.25 1.36 14.84
CA ALA A 200 -4.02 2.73 15.26
C ALA A 200 -4.92 3.68 14.47
N VAL A 201 -5.69 4.50 15.19
CA VAL A 201 -6.50 5.57 14.59
C VAL A 201 -5.84 6.90 14.94
N ASN A 202 -5.02 7.40 14.01
CA ASN A 202 -4.20 8.59 14.19
C ASN A 202 -4.91 9.88 13.74
N GLY A 203 -5.99 9.77 12.96
CA GLY A 203 -6.78 10.91 12.51
C GLY A 203 -8.10 10.51 11.85
N GLY A 204 -9.07 11.42 11.84
CA GLY A 204 -10.41 11.19 11.29
C GLY A 204 -11.13 10.03 12.00
N THR A 205 -11.94 9.28 11.26
CA THR A 205 -12.76 8.19 11.83
C THR A 205 -12.45 6.85 11.19
N LEU A 206 -12.16 5.84 12.01
CA LEU A 206 -12.24 4.43 11.60
C LEU A 206 -13.60 3.88 12.05
N GLN A 207 -14.45 3.47 11.12
CA GLN A 207 -15.81 3.01 11.42
C GLN A 207 -15.95 1.51 11.17
N VAL A 208 -16.33 0.75 12.18
CA VAL A 208 -16.69 -0.67 12.05
C VAL A 208 -18.15 -0.77 11.59
N GLY A 209 -18.33 -1.29 10.38
CA GLY A 209 -19.61 -1.38 9.70
C GLY A 209 -20.07 -0.09 9.03
N ASN A 210 -21.19 -0.18 8.33
CA ASN A 210 -21.81 0.91 7.56
C ASN A 210 -23.33 0.99 7.78
N GLY A 211 -23.82 0.51 8.93
CA GLY A 211 -25.23 0.47 9.30
C GLY A 211 -25.93 -0.88 9.02
N GLY A 212 -25.28 -1.79 8.30
CA GLY A 212 -25.77 -3.17 8.09
C GLY A 212 -25.37 -4.14 9.22
N THR A 213 -25.24 -5.44 8.92
CA THR A 213 -24.70 -6.51 9.80
C THR A 213 -23.19 -6.82 9.63
N SER A 214 -22.58 -6.24 8.59
CA SER A 214 -21.19 -6.53 8.20
C SER A 214 -20.16 -5.60 8.87
N GLY A 215 -18.96 -6.10 9.12
CA GLY A 215 -17.87 -5.38 9.80
C GLY A 215 -17.55 -6.01 11.16
N THR A 216 -16.36 -6.59 11.29
CA THR A 216 -15.87 -7.12 12.57
C THR A 216 -14.37 -6.86 12.69
N ILE A 217 -13.96 -6.32 13.83
CA ILE A 217 -12.56 -6.20 14.22
C ILE A 217 -12.36 -6.93 15.56
N ALA A 218 -11.20 -7.56 15.72
CA ALA A 218 -10.86 -8.35 16.90
C ALA A 218 -9.47 -7.98 17.45
N ASN A 219 -9.05 -6.74 17.21
CA ASN A 219 -7.74 -6.21 17.51
C ASN A 219 -7.84 -5.16 18.60
N ASP A 220 -6.79 -4.98 19.39
CA ASP A 220 -6.65 -3.78 20.22
C ASP A 220 -6.56 -2.53 19.32
N VAL A 221 -7.19 -1.44 19.75
CA VAL A 221 -7.23 -0.17 19.02
C VAL A 221 -6.71 0.96 19.91
N VAL A 222 -5.69 1.67 19.42
CA VAL A 222 -5.24 2.94 20.00
C VAL A 222 -5.84 4.09 19.19
N VAL A 223 -6.60 4.96 19.85
CA VAL A 223 -7.25 6.14 19.24
C VAL A 223 -6.56 7.41 19.71
N ALA A 224 -5.90 8.11 18.79
CA ALA A 224 -5.19 9.34 19.08
C ALA A 224 -6.16 10.51 19.38
N ASN A 225 -5.65 11.54 20.05
CA ASN A 225 -6.42 12.77 20.29
C ASN A 225 -6.91 13.37 18.95
N GLY A 226 -8.18 13.78 18.90
CA GLY A 226 -8.82 14.31 17.69
C GLY A 226 -9.21 13.25 16.65
N ALA A 227 -9.01 11.96 16.93
CA ALA A 227 -9.47 10.85 16.10
C ALA A 227 -10.63 10.09 16.77
N ALA A 228 -11.33 9.26 15.99
CA ALA A 228 -12.46 8.48 16.47
C ALA A 228 -12.46 7.03 15.97
N LEU A 229 -12.78 6.10 16.87
CA LEU A 229 -13.25 4.76 16.52
C LEU A 229 -14.78 4.77 16.60
N ALA A 230 -15.46 4.44 15.51
CA ALA A 230 -16.92 4.40 15.44
C ALA A 230 -17.43 2.97 15.20
N PHE A 231 -18.54 2.59 15.83
CA PHE A 231 -19.28 1.36 15.53
C PHE A 231 -20.63 1.72 14.92
N ASN A 232 -20.78 1.45 13.63
CA ASN A 232 -22.02 1.63 12.89
C ASN A 232 -22.59 0.25 12.48
N ARG A 233 -23.10 -0.44 13.50
CA ARG A 233 -23.59 -1.81 13.44
C ARG A 233 -25.07 -1.84 13.87
N SER A 234 -25.93 -2.50 13.10
CA SER A 234 -27.38 -2.62 13.40
C SER A 234 -27.73 -3.78 14.34
N ASP A 235 -26.80 -4.69 14.58
CA ASP A 235 -26.92 -5.85 15.47
C ASP A 235 -26.11 -5.67 16.76
N GLN A 236 -26.15 -6.67 17.62
CA GLN A 236 -25.29 -6.72 18.81
C GLN A 236 -23.85 -7.05 18.41
N VAL A 237 -22.90 -6.25 18.88
CA VAL A 237 -21.47 -6.49 18.78
C VAL A 237 -20.87 -6.54 20.17
N ILE A 238 -20.16 -7.63 20.46
CA ILE A 238 -19.30 -7.75 21.63
C ILE A 238 -17.88 -7.46 21.16
N TYR A 239 -17.26 -6.43 21.73
CA TYR A 239 -15.89 -6.07 21.44
C TYR A 239 -15.08 -6.19 22.73
N ALA A 240 -14.43 -7.35 22.90
CA ALA A 240 -13.71 -7.70 24.12
C ALA A 240 -12.24 -7.24 24.15
N ASN A 241 -11.79 -6.51 23.12
CA ASN A 241 -10.41 -6.05 23.00
C ASN A 241 -10.24 -4.65 23.57
N VAL A 242 -8.99 -4.22 23.78
CA VAL A 242 -8.72 -2.94 24.42
C VAL A 242 -8.90 -1.79 23.44
N ILE A 243 -9.72 -0.81 23.84
CA ILE A 243 -9.72 0.53 23.25
C ILE A 243 -8.94 1.44 24.20
N SER A 244 -7.90 2.09 23.68
CA SER A 244 -7.05 2.99 24.48
C SER A 244 -6.75 4.29 23.73
N GLY A 245 -6.14 5.26 24.42
CA GLY A 245 -5.77 6.56 23.87
C GLY A 245 -6.72 7.69 24.26
N ALA A 246 -6.50 8.87 23.68
CA ALA A 246 -7.20 10.11 24.03
C ALA A 246 -8.32 10.50 23.04
N GLY A 247 -8.55 9.68 22.01
CA GLY A 247 -9.60 9.91 21.02
C GLY A 247 -10.99 9.46 21.49
N ALA A 248 -11.96 9.59 20.59
CA ALA A 248 -13.36 9.27 20.87
C ALA A 248 -13.73 7.83 20.49
N LEU A 249 -14.59 7.23 21.30
CA LEU A 249 -15.39 6.07 20.90
C LEU A 249 -16.81 6.53 20.56
N ILE A 250 -17.30 6.14 19.38
CA ILE A 250 -18.60 6.57 18.86
C ILE A 250 -19.47 5.34 18.56
N LYS A 251 -20.73 5.33 19.03
CA LYS A 251 -21.72 4.30 18.70
C LYS A 251 -22.85 4.89 17.85
N ASN A 252 -22.80 4.66 16.54
CA ASN A 252 -23.73 5.26 15.56
C ASN A 252 -24.85 4.33 15.10
N GLY A 253 -24.61 3.02 15.07
CA GLY A 253 -25.61 2.08 14.55
C GLY A 253 -26.77 1.84 15.51
N THR A 254 -27.88 1.27 15.04
CA THR A 254 -29.07 0.96 15.85
C THR A 254 -28.88 -0.23 16.80
N GLY A 255 -27.83 -1.03 16.61
CA GLY A 255 -27.57 -2.21 17.43
C GLY A 255 -26.96 -1.88 18.79
N THR A 256 -26.52 -2.90 19.53
CA THR A 256 -25.90 -2.75 20.86
C THR A 256 -24.41 -3.01 20.78
N LEU A 257 -23.58 -2.13 21.35
CA LEU A 257 -22.15 -2.38 21.54
C LEU A 257 -21.91 -2.75 23.00
N ILE A 258 -21.23 -3.86 23.23
CA ILE A 258 -20.80 -4.35 24.54
C ILE A 258 -19.28 -4.34 24.57
N LEU A 259 -18.71 -3.77 25.64
CA LEU A 259 -17.27 -3.66 25.90
C LEU A 259 -16.90 -4.47 27.15
#